data_AF-Q4T1V7-F1
#
_entry.id   AF-Q4T1V7-F1
#
_cell.length_a   1.000
_cell.length_b   1.000
_cell.length_c   1.000
_cell.angle_alpha   90.00
_cell.angle_beta   90.00
_cell.angle_gamma   90.00
#
_symmetry.space_group_name_H-M   'P 1'
#
loop_
_entity.id
_entity.type
_entity.pdbx_description
1 polymer ?
#
loop_
_entity_poly.entity_id
_entity_poly.type
_entity_poly.pdbx_seq_one_letter_code
_entity_poly.pdbx_strand_id
1 'polypeptide(L)'
;GLEKVPGIFISRMVPGGLAESTGLLAVNDEVLEVNGIEVAGKSLDQVTDMMIANSHNLIITVKPANQRNNVVRSGGGGASGSSGRSSDS
;
A
#
# COMPACT_ATOMS: atom_id res chain seq x y z
N GLY A 1 23.80 16.11 -12.24
CA GLY A 1 22.51 15.98 -12.96
C GLY A 1 21.65 15.01 -12.20
N LEU A 2 20.34 15.23 -12.13
CA LEU A 2 19.41 14.28 -11.53
C LEU A 2 19.12 13.19 -12.57
N GLU A 3 19.60 11.98 -12.31
CA GLU A 3 19.27 10.82 -13.15
C GLU A 3 17.84 10.39 -12.83
N LYS A 4 16.97 10.35 -13.84
CA LYS A 4 15.63 9.79 -13.67
C LYS A 4 15.77 8.27 -13.62
N VAL A 5 15.74 7.71 -12.42
CA VAL A 5 15.75 6.26 -12.23
C VAL A 5 14.43 5.70 -12.78
N PRO A 6 14.46 4.81 -13.79
CA PRO A 6 13.26 4.15 -14.27
C PRO A 6 12.68 3.22 -13.19
N GLY A 7 11.36 3.26 -13.00
CA GLY A 7 10.67 2.49 -11.96
C GLY A 7 9.23 2.16 -12.35
N ILE A 8 8.62 1.24 -11.61
CA ILE A 8 7.24 0.78 -11.81
C ILE A 8 6.37 1.40 -10.73
N PHE A 9 5.34 2.14 -11.12
CA PHE A 9 4.50 2.90 -10.20
C PHE A 9 3.02 2.56 -10.38
N ILE A 10 2.27 2.57 -9.29
CA ILE A 10 0.81 2.47 -9.33
C ILE A 10 0.26 3.79 -9.91
N SER A 11 -0.27 3.75 -11.13
CA SER A 11 -0.81 4.94 -11.80
C SER A 11 -2.26 5.22 -11.45
N ARG A 12 -3.03 4.17 -11.15
CA ARG A 12 -4.47 4.24 -10.85
C ARG A 12 -4.92 3.05 -10.04
N MET A 13 -6.04 3.22 -9.35
CA MET A 13 -6.71 2.17 -8.60
C MET A 13 -8.11 1.94 -9.20
N VAL A 14 -8.63 0.72 -9.01
CA VAL A 14 -9.99 0.38 -9.40
C VAL A 14 -10.93 0.83 -8.27
N PRO A 15 -11.94 1.68 -8.54
CA PRO A 15 -12.91 2.10 -7.52
C PRO A 15 -13.66 0.90 -6.94
N GLY A 16 -13.70 0.79 -5.61
CA GLY A 16 -14.25 -0.35 -4.88
C GLY A 16 -13.45 -1.65 -5.03
N GLY A 17 -12.27 -1.61 -5.66
CA GLY A 17 -11.39 -2.77 -5.80
C GLY A 17 -10.71 -3.13 -4.48
N LEU A 18 -10.13 -4.34 -4.41
CA LEU A 18 -9.43 -4.83 -3.21
C LEU A 18 -8.28 -3.92 -2.77
N ALA A 19 -7.45 -3.47 -3.72
CA ALA A 19 -6.33 -2.58 -3.43
C ALA A 19 -6.80 -1.24 -2.82
N GLU A 20 -7.90 -0.67 -3.31
CA GLU A 20 -8.44 0.59 -2.80
C GLU A 20 -9.12 0.38 -1.44
N SER A 21 -9.94 -0.67 -1.33
CA SER A 21 -10.74 -0.96 -0.12
C SER A 21 -9.88 -1.31 1.10
N THR A 22 -8.72 -1.93 0.89
CA THR A 22 -7.78 -2.21 1.99
C THR A 22 -7.04 -0.97 2.47
N GLY A 23 -6.92 0.07 1.62
CA GLY A 23 -6.16 1.28 1.91
C GLY A 23 -4.66 1.05 2.10
N LEU A 24 -4.14 -0.15 1.83
CA LEU A 24 -2.72 -0.49 2.00
C LEU A 24 -1.85 -0.03 0.82
N LEU A 25 -2.46 0.17 -0.34
CA LEU A 25 -1.80 0.65 -1.56
C LEU A 25 -2.37 2.01 -1.95
N ALA A 26 -1.55 2.81 -2.60
CA ALA A 26 -1.92 4.12 -3.09
C ALA A 26 -1.33 4.39 -4.49
N VAL A 27 -1.95 5.33 -5.19
CA VAL A 27 -1.37 5.90 -6.41
C VAL A 27 -0.01 6.53 -6.07
N ASN A 28 0.93 6.34 -6.98
CA ASN A 28 2.36 6.68 -6.90
C ASN A 28 3.22 5.75 -6.04
N ASP A 29 2.66 4.71 -5.40
CA ASP A 29 3.51 3.70 -4.75
C ASP A 29 4.41 3.04 -5.78
N GLU A 30 5.66 2.82 -5.41
CA GLU A 30 6.69 2.24 -6.26
C GLU A 30 6.78 0.73 -5.99
N VAL A 31 6.58 -0.09 -7.02
CA VAL A 31 6.71 -1.55 -6.91
C VAL A 31 8.19 -1.91 -7.01
N LEU A 32 8.69 -2.63 -5.99
CA LEU A 32 10.07 -3.08 -5.92
C LEU A 32 10.21 -4.56 -6.29
N GLU A 33 9.23 -5.37 -5.89
CA GLU A 33 9.26 -6.83 -6.09
C GLU A 33 7.87 -7.39 -6.36
N VAL A 34 7.84 -8.49 -7.13
CA VAL A 34 6.64 -9.32 -7.36
C VAL A 34 7.00 -10.76 -7.03
N ASN A 35 6.32 -11.36 -6.06
CA ASN A 35 6.56 -12.72 -5.55
C ASN A 35 8.04 -12.98 -5.21
N GLY A 36 8.71 -11.99 -4.62
CA GLY A 36 10.13 -12.07 -4.23
C GLY A 36 11.12 -11.89 -5.39
N ILE A 37 10.67 -11.48 -6.58
CA ILE A 37 11.53 -11.16 -7.71
C ILE A 37 11.57 -9.64 -7.89
N GLU A 38 12.77 -9.05 -7.81
CA GLU A 38 12.99 -7.63 -8.07
C GLU A 38 12.55 -7.23 -9.48
N VAL A 39 11.92 -6.06 -9.59
CA VAL A 39 11.44 -5.51 -10.88
C VAL A 39 12.39 -4.47 -11.50
N ALA A 40 13.46 -4.09 -10.79
CA ALA A 40 14.46 -3.17 -11.30
C ALA A 40 15.08 -3.69 -12.61
N GLY A 41 15.12 -2.83 -13.63
CA GLY A 41 15.64 -3.18 -14.96
C GLY A 41 14.73 -4.03 -15.85
N LYS A 42 13.53 -4.42 -15.38
CA LYS A 42 12.51 -5.08 -16.21
C LYS A 42 11.64 -4.06 -16.93
N SER A 43 11.10 -4.44 -18.09
CA SER A 43 10.09 -3.63 -18.77
C SER A 43 8.72 -3.75 -18.07
N LEU A 44 7.85 -2.77 -18.31
CA LEU A 44 6.47 -2.80 -17.80
C LEU A 44 5.73 -4.07 -18.25
N ASP A 45 5.92 -4.48 -19.50
CA ASP A 45 5.28 -5.68 -20.05
C ASP A 45 5.74 -6.94 -19.32
N GLN A 46 7.05 -7.08 -19.07
CA GLN A 46 7.59 -8.21 -18.31
C GLN A 46 7.01 -8.28 -16.89
N VAL A 47 6.91 -7.14 -16.21
CA VAL A 47 6.34 -7.07 -14.85
C VAL A 47 4.84 -7.38 -14.89
N THR A 48 4.13 -6.94 -15.93
CA THR A 48 2.71 -7.23 -16.15
C THR A 48 2.49 -8.73 -16.34
N ASP A 49 3.31 -9.38 -17.17
CA ASP A 49 3.27 -10.83 -17.38
C ASP A 49 3.51 -11.59 -16.06
N MET A 50 4.48 -11.13 -15.26
CA MET A 50 4.74 -11.69 -13.93
C MET A 50 3.53 -11.56 -13.00
N MET A 51 2.85 -10.42 -12.99
CA MET A 51 1.64 -10.22 -12.16
C MET A 51 0.48 -11.10 -12.62
N ILE A 52 0.25 -11.19 -13.93
CA ILE A 52 -0.86 -11.98 -14.50
C ILE A 52 -0.65 -13.48 -14.26
N ALA A 53 0.57 -13.98 -14.47
CA ALA A 53 0.93 -15.37 -14.23
C ALA A 53 0.70 -15.81 -12.77
N ASN A 54 0.73 -14.87 -11.82
CA ASN A 54 0.54 -15.10 -10.39
C ASN A 54 -0.79 -14.55 -9.86
N SER A 55 -1.77 -14.33 -10.73
CA SER A 55 -3.06 -13.68 -10.39
C SER A 55 -3.85 -14.32 -9.24
N HIS A 56 -3.61 -15.59 -8.91
CA HIS A 56 -4.25 -16.29 -7.80
C HIS A 56 -3.60 -16.01 -6.45
N ASN A 57 -2.29 -15.70 -6.42
CA ASN A 57 -1.54 -15.37 -5.21
C ASN A 57 -0.40 -14.43 -5.57
N LEU A 58 -0.65 -13.14 -5.35
CA LEU A 58 0.26 -12.06 -5.69
C LEU A 58 0.71 -11.36 -4.41
N ILE A 59 2.01 -11.44 -4.13
CA ILE A 59 2.68 -10.74 -3.04
C ILE A 59 3.58 -9.69 -3.68
N ILE A 60 3.40 -8.42 -3.30
CA ILE A 60 4.20 -7.32 -3.81
C ILE A 60 4.88 -6.56 -2.67
N THR A 61 6.13 -6.18 -2.91
CA THR A 61 6.86 -5.25 -2.04
C THR A 61 6.79 -3.88 -2.68
N VAL A 62 6.29 -2.90 -1.94
CA VAL A 62 6.14 -1.52 -2.42
C VAL A 62 6.84 -0.52 -1.50
N LYS A 63 7.31 0.57 -2.09
CA LYS A 63 7.74 1.76 -1.37
C LYS A 63 6.59 2.80 -1.41
N PRO A 64 6.01 3.16 -0.25
CA PRO A 64 4.88 4.08 -0.21
C PRO A 64 5.22 5.46 -0.75
N ALA A 65 4.33 6.03 -1.56
CA ALA A 65 4.41 7.42 -2.01
C ALA A 65 4.23 8.40 -0.85
N ASN A 66 3.34 8.06 0.08
CA ASN A 66 3.05 8.81 1.29
C ASN A 66 3.17 7.86 2.49
N GLN A 67 4.15 8.08 3.35
CA GLN A 67 4.37 7.28 4.57
C GLN A 67 3.17 7.32 5.57
N ARG A 68 2.13 8.11 5.29
CA ARG A 68 0.88 8.13 6.06
C ARG A 68 0.09 6.82 6.00
N ASN A 69 0.25 6.02 4.92
CA ASN A 69 -0.38 4.70 4.81
C ASN A 69 0.38 3.59 5.53
N ASN A 70 1.52 3.89 6.15
CA ASN A 70 2.19 2.92 7.01
C ASN A 70 1.23 2.64 8.17
N VAL A 71 0.66 1.43 8.20
CA VAL A 71 -0.32 0.99 9.18
C VAL A 71 0.23 1.39 10.54
N VAL A 72 -0.32 2.46 11.12
CA VAL A 72 0.08 2.89 12.45
C VAL A 72 -0.39 1.75 13.33
N ARG A 73 0.54 0.86 13.68
CA ARG A 73 0.36 -0.03 14.82
C ARG A 73 0.38 0.90 16.01
N SER A 74 -0.77 1.53 16.27
CA SER A 74 -1.10 2.23 17.50
C SER A 74 -1.18 1.19 18.62
N GLY A 75 -0.07 0.54 18.90
CA GLY A 75 0.16 -0.17 20.14
C GLY A 75 0.70 0.84 21.13
N GLY A 76 -0.16 1.32 22.04
CA GLY A 76 0.30 2.09 23.18
C GLY A 76 -0.72 3.05 23.79
N GLY A 77 -1.64 2.53 24.59
CA GLY A 77 -2.03 3.07 25.91
C GLY A 77 -2.58 4.50 26.04
N GLY A 78 -3.84 4.60 26.46
CA GLY A 78 -4.41 5.84 26.99
C GLY A 78 -5.84 5.65 27.46
N ALA A 79 -6.01 5.09 28.65
CA ALA A 79 -7.28 5.09 29.34
C ALA A 79 -7.75 6.53 29.58
N SER A 80 -8.95 6.87 29.13
CA SER A 80 -9.69 8.01 29.66
C SER A 80 -11.08 7.51 30.07
N GLY A 81 -11.11 6.92 31.26
CA GLY A 81 -12.34 6.85 32.04
C GLY A 81 -12.67 8.24 32.59
N SER A 82 -13.93 8.64 32.44
CA SER A 82 -14.66 9.63 33.26
C SER A 82 -16.01 9.82 32.57
N SER A 83 -17.17 9.88 33.19
CA SER A 83 -17.61 9.72 34.56
C SER A 83 -19.14 9.85 34.45
N GLY A 84 -19.90 8.89 34.98
CA GLY A 84 -21.34 9.06 35.06
C GLY A 84 -21.70 10.27 35.91
N ARG A 85 -22.65 11.08 35.43
CA ARG A 85 -23.47 11.96 36.28
C ARG A 85 -24.91 11.97 35.76
N SER A 86 -25.76 11.36 36.57
CA SER A 86 -27.21 11.45 36.61
C SER A 86 -27.68 12.89 36.83
N SER A 87 -28.68 13.33 36.06
CA SER A 87 -29.66 14.35 36.46
C SER A 87 -30.72 14.52 35.36
N ASP A 88 -31.97 14.14 35.63
CA ASP A 88 -33.12 15.00 35.40
C ASP A 88 -34.28 14.55 36.28
N SER A 89 -35.05 15.52 36.74
CA SER A 89 -36.10 15.51 37.76
C SER A 89 -37.47 15.14 37.20
#